data_AF-A0A963C5T9-F1
#
_entry.id   AF-A0A963C5T9-F1
#
_cell.length_a   1.000
_cell.length_b   1.000
_cell.length_c   1.000
_cell.angle_alpha   90.00
_cell.angle_beta   90.00
_cell.angle_gamma   90.00
#
_symmetry.space_group_name_H-M   'P 1'
#
loop_
_entity.id
_entity.type
_entity.pdbx_description
1 polymer ?
#
loop_
_entity_poly.entity_id
_entity_poly.type
_entity_poly.pdbx_seq_one_letter_code
_entity_poly.pdbx_strand_id
1 'polypeptide(L)'
;ASTWAAQSQLDDKVSDSSDSRVIYTADLSNPTPTRKTFEWGSLTSSEQAYFKDKCLGGAPLTQCASFDATQKTQANLGTKMLGYVRGQQEMEITDPPLYRPRDHVLGDIASAKPAYVRNPRRNYGDVGYSVFKAAQSGRQAMVYVAANDGYLHALNATTGSETWAYVPHAIYPDLHKLADSNYGNNHRYYVDGSPESGDVYIGGQWRTILVGGLNKGGRGYYALDITEPTNPLVLWEFCSDAALCSVADSDLGYTFGNPIITKRPSDGKWVVLVASGYNNVSPGTGRGFLFVLDAETGAVLSKIDTGVGSTTTPSGLARITGRAENAVTDNTASTVFGGDLLGNLWRFDMATNAVIKLASLTDDINGTQPITTRPDVGKCHDTSMVFVGTGRYLGLSDLTDNQLQSIWGIKDNTATLGTLRSNNIV
;
A
#
# COMPACT_ATOMS: atom_id res chain seq x y z
N ALA A 1 0.59 -29.79 -11.22
CA ALA A 1 1.50 -28.79 -10.64
C ALA A 1 1.88 -29.27 -9.25
N SER A 2 3.15 -29.22 -8.86
CA SER A 2 3.55 -29.47 -7.48
C SER A 2 2.96 -28.38 -6.60
N THR A 3 2.24 -28.75 -5.55
CA THR A 3 1.82 -27.84 -4.49
C THR A 3 3.08 -27.36 -3.76
N TRP A 4 3.24 -26.04 -3.59
CA TRP A 4 4.33 -25.44 -2.84
C TRP A 4 3.79 -24.63 -1.67
N ALA A 5 4.62 -24.47 -0.63
CA ALA A 5 4.35 -23.60 0.52
C ALA A 5 5.51 -22.61 0.66
N ALA A 6 5.22 -21.31 0.48
CA ALA A 6 6.26 -20.27 0.51
C ALA A 6 6.89 -20.12 1.90
N GLN A 7 6.10 -20.33 2.95
CA GLN A 7 6.54 -20.30 4.35
C GLN A 7 7.70 -21.27 4.60
N SER A 8 7.51 -22.57 4.31
CA SER A 8 8.57 -23.58 4.49
C SER A 8 9.82 -23.28 3.68
N GLN A 9 9.65 -22.79 2.44
CA GLN A 9 10.81 -22.42 1.60
C GLN A 9 11.52 -21.15 2.08
N LEU A 10 10.84 -20.28 2.82
CA LEU A 10 11.45 -19.11 3.43
C LEU A 10 12.19 -19.49 4.71
N ASP A 11 11.63 -20.40 5.52
CA ASP A 11 12.28 -20.91 6.72
C ASP A 11 13.61 -21.62 6.36
N ASP A 12 13.67 -22.34 5.23
CA ASP A 12 14.91 -22.95 4.70
C ASP A 12 15.99 -21.92 4.30
N LYS A 13 15.66 -20.62 4.21
CA LYS A 13 16.61 -19.55 3.83
C LYS A 13 17.28 -18.89 5.02
N VAL A 14 16.86 -19.17 6.25
CA VAL A 14 17.36 -18.52 7.46
C VAL A 14 18.03 -19.53 8.39
N SER A 15 18.88 -19.02 9.27
CA SER A 15 19.47 -19.78 10.38
C SER A 15 19.63 -18.85 11.59
N ASP A 16 20.24 -19.36 12.67
CA ASP A 16 20.47 -18.57 13.89
C ASP A 16 21.15 -17.22 13.59
N SER A 17 22.31 -17.24 12.93
CA SER A 17 23.15 -16.04 12.75
C SER A 17 23.35 -15.59 11.29
N SER A 18 22.59 -16.16 10.35
CA SER A 18 22.72 -15.85 8.92
C SER A 18 21.42 -16.07 8.16
N ASP A 19 21.34 -15.50 6.96
CA ASP A 19 20.24 -15.74 6.04
C ASP A 19 20.74 -15.61 4.60
N SER A 20 20.06 -16.29 3.66
CA SER A 20 20.34 -16.24 2.22
C SER A 20 19.34 -15.36 1.46
N ARG A 21 18.59 -14.51 2.17
CA ARG A 21 17.51 -13.72 1.60
C ARG A 21 18.06 -12.52 0.84
N VAL A 22 17.48 -12.27 -0.34
CA VAL A 22 17.73 -11.05 -1.11
C VAL A 22 16.65 -10.04 -0.75
N ILE A 23 16.99 -9.10 0.12
CA ILE A 23 16.04 -8.08 0.60
C ILE A 23 16.53 -6.72 0.13
N TYR A 24 15.67 -6.00 -0.57
CA TYR A 24 15.93 -4.66 -1.07
C TYR A 24 15.18 -3.60 -0.26
N THR A 25 15.72 -2.40 -0.31
CA THR A 25 15.09 -1.17 0.19
C THR A 25 15.50 0.00 -0.71
N ALA A 26 14.79 1.11 -0.65
CA ALA A 26 15.16 2.30 -1.39
C ALA A 26 16.54 2.84 -0.94
N ASP A 27 17.33 3.35 -1.89
CA ASP A 27 18.44 4.22 -1.58
C ASP A 27 18.03 5.66 -1.89
N LEU A 28 17.77 6.41 -0.82
CA LEU A 28 17.31 7.80 -0.86
C LEU A 28 18.47 8.81 -0.81
N SER A 29 19.72 8.35 -0.98
CA SER A 29 20.90 9.24 -1.03
C SER A 29 20.91 10.16 -2.26
N ASN A 30 20.10 9.86 -3.27
CA ASN A 30 19.98 10.63 -4.51
C ASN A 30 18.53 11.07 -4.75
N PRO A 31 18.30 12.16 -5.50
CA PRO A 31 16.94 12.65 -5.81
C PRO A 31 16.07 11.63 -6.54
N THR A 32 16.68 10.80 -7.40
CA THR A 32 16.03 9.64 -8.01
C THR A 32 16.38 8.41 -7.18
N PRO A 33 15.41 7.77 -6.52
CA PRO A 33 15.67 6.59 -5.72
C PRO A 33 16.32 5.49 -6.56
N THR A 34 17.30 4.82 -5.97
CA THR A 34 17.76 3.53 -6.47
C THR A 34 17.42 2.45 -5.45
N ARG A 35 17.91 1.22 -5.64
CA ARG A 35 17.77 0.16 -4.63
C ARG A 35 19.12 -0.13 -4.00
N LYS A 36 19.10 -0.54 -2.74
CA LYS A 36 20.24 -1.15 -2.04
C LYS A 36 19.79 -2.39 -1.29
N THR A 37 20.74 -3.20 -0.83
CA THR A 37 20.42 -4.34 0.04
C THR A 37 20.03 -3.86 1.43
N PHE A 38 19.05 -4.51 2.03
CA PHE A 38 18.61 -4.24 3.41
C PHE A 38 19.53 -4.97 4.41
N GLU A 39 20.82 -4.64 4.36
CA GLU A 39 21.88 -5.23 5.19
C GLU A 39 22.58 -4.12 5.97
N TRP A 40 23.11 -4.46 7.15
CA TRP A 40 23.66 -3.47 8.08
C TRP A 40 24.69 -2.53 7.44
N GLY A 41 25.61 -3.09 6.64
CA GLY A 41 26.66 -2.34 5.97
C GLY A 41 26.18 -1.45 4.83
N SER A 42 24.99 -1.71 4.29
CA SER A 42 24.36 -0.92 3.21
C SER A 42 23.47 0.21 3.76
N LEU A 43 23.03 0.11 5.02
CA LEU A 43 22.22 1.15 5.66
C LEU A 43 23.08 2.35 6.08
N THR A 44 22.54 3.56 5.90
CA THR A 44 23.14 4.79 6.39
C THR A 44 23.10 4.85 7.92
N SER A 45 23.88 5.75 8.53
CA SER A 45 23.87 5.94 9.98
C SER A 45 22.47 6.29 10.54
N SER A 46 21.67 7.07 9.80
CA SER A 46 20.30 7.42 10.20
C SER A 46 19.36 6.22 10.11
N GLU A 47 19.49 5.39 9.07
CA GLU A 47 18.71 4.16 8.93
C GLU A 47 19.08 3.13 10.01
N GLN A 48 20.37 2.96 10.29
CA GLN A 48 20.84 2.08 11.37
C GLN A 48 20.29 2.49 12.74
N ALA A 49 20.04 3.78 12.98
CA ALA A 49 19.49 4.28 14.24
C ALA A 49 18.08 3.74 14.53
N TYR A 50 17.32 3.32 13.50
CA TYR A 50 16.02 2.68 13.71
C TYR A 50 16.11 1.30 14.36
N PHE A 51 17.29 0.68 14.39
CA PHE A 51 17.50 -0.67 14.93
C PHE A 51 18.38 -0.70 16.19
N LYS A 52 19.06 0.40 16.53
CA LYS A 52 19.90 0.53 17.73
C LYS A 52 19.09 0.89 18.97
N ASP A 53 19.62 0.53 20.14
CA ASP A 53 19.22 1.02 21.45
C ASP A 53 17.74 0.76 21.83
N LYS A 54 17.19 -0.38 21.40
CA LYS A 54 15.77 -0.75 21.62
C LYS A 54 15.47 -1.39 22.98
N CYS A 55 16.45 -1.49 23.86
CA CYS A 55 16.29 -1.86 25.27
C CYS A 55 16.72 -0.78 26.26
N LEU A 56 17.56 0.18 25.84
CA LEU A 56 18.03 1.29 26.70
C LEU A 56 17.56 2.68 26.23
N GLY A 57 16.87 2.77 25.08
CA GLY A 57 16.34 4.02 24.53
C GLY A 57 14.95 4.41 25.06
N GLY A 58 14.35 5.45 24.46
CA GLY A 58 13.10 6.06 24.92
C GLY A 58 11.81 5.24 24.71
N ALA A 59 11.87 4.13 23.98
CA ALA A 59 10.76 3.21 23.76
C ALA A 59 11.28 1.75 23.76
N PRO A 60 11.66 1.20 24.92
CA PRO A 60 12.25 -0.11 25.00
C PRO A 60 11.24 -1.22 24.69
N LEU A 61 11.70 -2.36 24.16
CA LEU A 61 10.86 -3.56 24.05
C LEU A 61 10.39 -3.98 25.45
N THR A 62 9.17 -4.50 25.55
CA THR A 62 8.54 -4.74 26.85
C THR A 62 9.34 -5.67 27.77
N GLN A 63 10.02 -6.67 27.20
CA GLN A 63 10.83 -7.63 27.94
C GLN A 63 12.17 -7.06 28.46
N CYS A 64 12.62 -5.90 27.98
CA CYS A 64 13.90 -5.33 28.39
C CYS A 64 13.95 -4.96 29.89
N ALA A 65 12.79 -4.74 30.52
CA ALA A 65 12.73 -4.41 31.95
C ALA A 65 13.25 -5.55 32.84
N SER A 66 13.08 -6.81 32.41
CA SER A 66 13.55 -8.00 33.15
C SER A 66 15.00 -8.39 32.84
N PHE A 67 15.65 -7.75 31.87
CA PHE A 67 16.99 -8.12 31.44
C PHE A 67 18.10 -7.55 32.34
N ASP A 68 19.16 -8.33 32.51
CA ASP A 68 20.42 -7.89 33.08
C ASP A 68 21.20 -6.96 32.13
N ALA A 69 22.36 -6.46 32.58
CA ALA A 69 23.16 -5.52 31.79
C ALA A 69 23.74 -6.14 30.51
N THR A 70 24.13 -7.41 30.54
CA THR A 70 24.70 -8.13 29.39
C THR A 70 23.62 -8.37 28.33
N GLN A 71 22.46 -8.84 28.76
CA GLN A 71 21.28 -9.08 27.93
C GLN A 71 20.80 -7.79 27.25
N LYS A 72 20.71 -6.68 28.00
CA LYS A 72 20.38 -5.37 27.43
C LYS A 72 21.40 -4.92 26.39
N THR A 73 22.69 -5.14 26.65
CA THR A 73 23.75 -4.79 25.71
C THR A 73 23.61 -5.57 24.40
N GLN A 74 23.34 -6.87 24.47
CA GLN A 74 23.12 -7.70 23.28
C GLN A 74 21.86 -7.30 22.51
N ALA A 75 20.73 -7.12 23.19
CA ALA A 75 19.46 -6.74 22.58
C ALA A 75 19.48 -5.34 21.92
N ASN A 76 20.41 -4.47 22.32
CA ASN A 76 20.62 -3.15 21.72
C ASN A 76 21.48 -3.14 20.46
N LEU A 77 22.19 -4.23 20.16
CA LEU A 77 23.02 -4.31 18.96
C LEU A 77 22.13 -4.25 17.72
N GLY A 78 22.19 -3.14 16.98
CA GLY A 78 21.34 -2.97 15.81
C GLY A 78 21.61 -4.01 14.71
N THR A 79 22.80 -4.62 14.65
CA THR A 79 23.08 -5.77 13.79
C THR A 79 22.23 -6.99 14.16
N LYS A 80 22.00 -7.24 15.45
CA LYS A 80 21.14 -8.32 15.94
C LYS A 80 19.68 -8.01 15.70
N MET A 81 19.25 -6.77 15.94
CA MET A 81 17.87 -6.34 15.64
C MET A 81 17.57 -6.44 14.14
N LEU A 82 18.47 -5.95 13.28
CA LEU A 82 18.30 -6.06 11.83
C LEU A 82 18.35 -7.52 11.38
N GLY A 83 19.25 -8.34 11.92
CA GLY A 83 19.29 -9.78 11.67
C GLY A 83 17.96 -10.45 12.00
N TYR A 84 17.39 -10.16 13.17
CA TYR A 84 16.07 -10.66 13.56
C TYR A 84 14.99 -10.23 12.58
N VAL A 85 14.93 -8.95 12.22
CA VAL A 85 13.96 -8.44 11.24
C VAL A 85 14.11 -9.16 9.89
N ARG A 86 15.34 -9.44 9.45
CA ARG A 86 15.62 -10.23 8.23
C ARG A 86 15.24 -11.71 8.35
N GLY A 87 15.08 -12.24 9.57
CA GLY A 87 14.64 -13.61 9.83
C GLY A 87 15.62 -14.47 10.62
N GLN A 88 16.76 -13.93 11.06
CA GLN A 88 17.75 -14.66 11.87
C GLN A 88 17.20 -14.97 13.27
N GLN A 89 17.53 -16.15 13.80
CA GLN A 89 16.86 -16.73 14.97
C GLN A 89 17.73 -16.74 16.26
N GLU A 90 18.99 -16.31 16.20
CA GLU A 90 19.94 -16.38 17.32
C GLU A 90 19.40 -15.75 18.61
N MET A 91 18.68 -14.63 18.50
CA MET A 91 18.14 -13.90 19.65
C MET A 91 16.81 -14.45 20.17
N GLU A 92 16.22 -15.42 19.46
CA GLU A 92 14.98 -16.12 19.83
C GLU A 92 15.26 -17.35 20.70
N ILE A 93 16.45 -17.93 20.57
CA ILE A 93 16.84 -19.19 21.20
C ILE A 93 17.78 -19.01 22.40
N THR A 94 18.08 -17.78 22.80
CA THR A 94 18.82 -17.50 24.05
C THR A 94 17.99 -17.91 25.27
N ASP A 95 18.64 -18.06 26.43
CA ASP A 95 17.97 -18.34 27.70
C ASP A 95 18.22 -17.21 28.73
N PRO A 96 17.23 -16.34 29.01
CA PRO A 96 15.92 -16.24 28.36
C PRO A 96 16.02 -15.68 26.91
N PRO A 97 14.99 -15.86 26.06
CA PRO A 97 14.90 -15.23 24.75
C PRO A 97 15.00 -13.71 24.85
N LEU A 98 15.90 -13.11 24.08
CA LEU A 98 16.09 -11.66 24.09
C LEU A 98 15.11 -10.96 23.14
N TYR A 99 14.75 -11.61 22.03
CA TYR A 99 13.67 -11.21 21.15
C TYR A 99 12.55 -12.25 21.14
N ARG A 100 11.37 -11.84 20.69
CA ARG A 100 10.20 -12.70 20.55
C ARG A 100 10.52 -13.93 19.69
N PRO A 101 10.30 -15.17 20.18
CA PRO A 101 10.35 -16.36 19.34
C PRO A 101 9.24 -16.38 18.30
N ARG A 102 9.56 -16.81 17.08
CA ARG A 102 8.63 -16.92 15.96
C ARG A 102 8.54 -18.38 15.52
N ASP A 103 7.32 -18.83 15.24
CA ASP A 103 7.12 -20.16 14.64
C ASP A 103 7.67 -20.20 13.21
N HIS A 104 7.57 -19.08 12.48
CA HIS A 104 7.97 -18.95 11.09
C HIS A 104 8.46 -17.53 10.77
N VAL A 105 9.32 -17.41 9.76
CA VAL A 105 9.86 -16.10 9.34
C VAL A 105 8.85 -15.30 8.52
N LEU A 106 8.09 -15.97 7.65
CA LEU A 106 7.05 -15.31 6.86
C LEU A 106 5.97 -14.76 7.78
N GLY A 107 5.76 -13.44 7.71
CA GLY A 107 4.71 -12.76 8.46
C GLY A 107 3.31 -13.18 8.02
N ASP A 108 2.32 -12.89 8.87
CA ASP A 108 0.93 -13.10 8.51
C ASP A 108 0.53 -12.20 7.31
N ILE A 109 -0.22 -12.78 6.38
CA ILE A 109 -0.84 -12.05 5.27
C ILE A 109 -2.25 -11.68 5.74
N ALA A 110 -2.37 -10.54 6.42
CA ALA A 110 -3.60 -10.18 7.14
C ALA A 110 -4.75 -9.79 6.19
N SER A 111 -4.50 -8.83 5.29
CA SER A 111 -5.52 -8.31 4.36
C SER A 111 -5.05 -8.27 2.91
N ALA A 112 -3.74 -8.38 2.67
CA ALA A 112 -3.17 -8.26 1.34
C ALA A 112 -3.65 -9.38 0.41
N LYS A 113 -4.12 -8.99 -0.77
CA LYS A 113 -4.38 -9.92 -1.87
C LYS A 113 -3.11 -10.06 -2.70
N PRO A 114 -2.66 -11.27 -3.04
CA PRO A 114 -1.48 -11.46 -3.87
C PRO A 114 -1.72 -10.96 -5.30
N ALA A 115 -0.72 -10.30 -5.88
CA ALA A 115 -0.68 -9.95 -7.29
C ALA A 115 0.07 -11.01 -8.08
N TYR A 116 -0.63 -11.71 -8.98
CA TYR A 116 -0.01 -12.65 -9.91
C TYR A 116 0.37 -11.95 -11.21
N VAL A 117 1.67 -11.77 -11.42
CA VAL A 117 2.21 -11.10 -12.62
C VAL A 117 2.91 -12.12 -13.49
N ARG A 118 2.49 -12.18 -14.75
CA ARG A 118 3.08 -13.00 -15.81
C ARG A 118 3.19 -12.17 -17.08
N ASN A 119 3.49 -12.76 -18.23
CA ASN A 119 3.50 -12.06 -19.52
C ASN A 119 2.33 -11.04 -19.71
N PRO A 120 2.59 -9.86 -20.32
CA PRO A 120 1.58 -8.83 -20.55
C PRO A 120 0.32 -9.33 -21.27
N ARG A 121 -0.86 -8.91 -20.78
CA ARG A 121 -2.18 -9.33 -21.32
C ARG A 121 -2.96 -8.23 -22.04
N ARG A 122 -2.63 -6.95 -21.85
CA ARG A 122 -3.34 -5.84 -22.51
C ARG A 122 -3.02 -5.82 -24.01
N ASN A 123 -3.74 -4.98 -24.74
CA ASN A 123 -3.52 -4.75 -26.18
C ASN A 123 -3.51 -3.24 -26.43
N TYR A 124 -2.72 -2.50 -25.64
CA TYR A 124 -2.66 -1.05 -25.80
C TYR A 124 -2.29 -0.67 -27.23
N GLY A 125 -3.03 0.29 -27.78
CA GLY A 125 -2.77 0.87 -29.11
C GLY A 125 -1.61 1.85 -29.10
N ASP A 126 -1.08 2.17 -27.93
CA ASP A 126 0.08 3.02 -27.73
C ASP A 126 1.34 2.49 -28.47
N VAL A 127 2.13 3.41 -29.01
CA VAL A 127 3.31 3.10 -29.82
C VAL A 127 4.28 2.19 -29.04
N GLY A 128 4.76 1.13 -29.71
CA GLY A 128 5.74 0.21 -29.15
C GLY A 128 5.20 -0.85 -28.17
N TYR A 129 3.93 -0.77 -27.74
CA TYR A 129 3.41 -1.71 -26.74
C TYR A 129 3.37 -3.16 -27.27
N SER A 130 2.99 -3.35 -28.54
CA SER A 130 2.96 -4.67 -29.17
C SER A 130 4.35 -5.34 -29.20
N VAL A 131 5.41 -4.54 -29.40
CA VAL A 131 6.80 -5.01 -29.36
C VAL A 131 7.21 -5.38 -27.94
N PHE A 132 6.90 -4.55 -26.94
CA PHE A 132 7.14 -4.86 -25.52
C PHE A 132 6.42 -6.14 -25.09
N LYS A 133 5.13 -6.27 -25.44
CA LYS A 133 4.32 -7.45 -25.13
C LYS A 133 4.93 -8.73 -25.74
N ALA A 134 5.42 -8.65 -26.97
CA ALA A 134 6.09 -9.78 -27.61
C ALA A 134 7.41 -10.13 -26.90
N ALA A 135 8.22 -9.13 -26.57
CA ALA A 135 9.48 -9.31 -25.85
C ALA A 135 9.29 -9.93 -24.45
N GLN A 136 8.20 -9.58 -23.76
CA GLN A 136 7.86 -10.08 -22.43
C GLN A 136 7.00 -11.35 -22.44
N SER A 137 6.84 -12.01 -23.59
CA SER A 137 6.02 -13.22 -23.73
C SER A 137 6.50 -14.39 -22.87
N GLY A 138 7.82 -14.49 -22.65
CA GLY A 138 8.46 -15.51 -21.81
C GLY A 138 8.71 -15.09 -20.35
N ARG A 139 8.15 -13.96 -19.89
CA ARG A 139 8.40 -13.45 -18.53
C ARG A 139 8.07 -14.49 -17.46
N GLN A 140 9.03 -14.77 -16.57
CA GLN A 140 8.83 -15.60 -15.39
C GLN A 140 7.63 -15.08 -14.58
N ALA A 141 6.67 -15.97 -14.33
CA ALA A 141 5.52 -15.61 -13.53
C ALA A 141 5.90 -15.52 -12.04
N MET A 142 5.46 -14.45 -11.38
CA MET A 142 5.71 -14.15 -9.99
C MET A 142 4.39 -13.92 -9.24
N VAL A 143 4.41 -14.23 -7.95
CA VAL A 143 3.37 -13.83 -6.99
C VAL A 143 3.98 -12.80 -6.06
N TYR A 144 3.40 -11.60 -6.01
CA TYR A 144 3.79 -10.54 -5.08
C TYR A 144 2.77 -10.44 -3.97
N VAL A 145 3.20 -10.47 -2.72
CA VAL A 145 2.30 -10.37 -1.59
C VAL A 145 2.94 -9.60 -0.45
N ALA A 146 2.18 -8.67 0.12
CA ALA A 146 2.56 -7.94 1.31
C ALA A 146 2.31 -8.79 2.55
N ALA A 147 3.25 -8.80 3.47
CA ALA A 147 3.12 -9.53 4.72
C ALA A 147 3.63 -8.70 5.91
N ASN A 148 3.13 -9.08 7.08
CA ASN A 148 3.21 -8.27 8.28
C ASN A 148 4.55 -8.37 9.01
N ASP A 149 5.49 -9.14 8.49
CA ASP A 149 6.93 -9.09 8.82
C ASP A 149 7.63 -7.86 8.21
N GLY A 150 6.90 -7.02 7.46
CA GLY A 150 7.35 -5.72 7.00
C GLY A 150 7.79 -5.68 5.54
N TYR A 151 7.46 -6.72 4.78
CA TYR A 151 7.94 -6.90 3.41
C TYR A 151 6.81 -6.97 2.39
N LEU A 152 7.11 -6.54 1.16
CA LEU A 152 6.55 -7.17 -0.03
C LEU A 152 7.43 -8.36 -0.41
N HIS A 153 6.88 -9.57 -0.43
CA HIS A 153 7.57 -10.77 -0.92
C HIS A 153 7.32 -10.97 -2.41
N ALA A 154 8.38 -11.26 -3.17
CA ALA A 154 8.30 -11.69 -4.57
C ALA A 154 8.61 -13.18 -4.68
N LEU A 155 7.57 -13.98 -4.89
CA LEU A 155 7.64 -15.44 -4.92
C LEU A 155 7.64 -15.94 -6.36
N ASN A 156 8.51 -16.88 -6.70
CA ASN A 156 8.45 -17.57 -7.99
C ASN A 156 7.15 -18.38 -8.06
N ALA A 157 6.28 -18.12 -9.03
CA ALA A 157 4.96 -18.74 -9.07
C ALA A 157 4.98 -20.26 -9.34
N THR A 158 6.10 -20.79 -9.86
CA THR A 158 6.28 -22.23 -10.14
C THR A 158 6.75 -22.98 -8.90
N THR A 159 7.71 -22.41 -8.16
CA THR A 159 8.34 -23.10 -7.04
C THR A 159 7.82 -22.67 -5.68
N GLY A 160 7.28 -21.46 -5.53
CA GLY A 160 6.94 -20.85 -4.25
C GLY A 160 8.11 -20.13 -3.56
N SER A 161 9.31 -20.19 -4.14
CA SER A 161 10.52 -19.68 -3.49
C SER A 161 10.57 -18.16 -3.57
N GLU A 162 10.83 -17.50 -2.43
CA GLU A 162 11.09 -16.07 -2.40
C GLU A 162 12.33 -15.73 -3.24
N THR A 163 12.16 -14.98 -4.32
CA THR A 163 13.28 -14.53 -5.16
C THR A 163 13.91 -13.27 -4.58
N TRP A 164 13.08 -12.36 -4.06
CA TRP A 164 13.51 -11.19 -3.32
C TRP A 164 12.35 -10.66 -2.45
N ALA A 165 12.66 -9.77 -1.53
CA ALA A 165 11.69 -9.00 -0.76
C ALA A 165 12.01 -7.50 -0.80
N TYR A 166 11.01 -6.65 -0.55
CA TYR A 166 11.18 -5.19 -0.49
C TYR A 166 10.66 -4.61 0.83
N VAL A 167 11.46 -3.76 1.46
CA VAL A 167 11.12 -3.05 2.71
C VAL A 167 10.92 -1.57 2.40
N PRO A 168 9.71 -1.01 2.62
CA PRO A 168 9.52 0.42 2.47
C PRO A 168 10.13 1.23 3.64
N HIS A 169 10.68 2.43 3.40
CA HIS A 169 11.26 3.26 4.47
C HIS A 169 10.22 3.69 5.50
N ALA A 170 8.99 3.90 5.04
CA ALA A 170 7.87 4.35 5.87
C ALA A 170 7.59 3.43 7.10
N ILE A 171 8.04 2.17 7.10
CA ILE A 171 7.84 1.24 8.21
C ILE A 171 9.08 1.03 9.09
N TYR A 172 10.25 1.60 8.73
CA TYR A 172 11.49 1.50 9.51
C TYR A 172 11.34 1.88 10.98
N PRO A 173 10.65 2.98 11.34
CA PRO A 173 10.52 3.37 12.74
C PRO A 173 9.88 2.31 13.63
N ASP A 174 9.05 1.45 13.06
CA ASP A 174 8.27 0.47 13.80
C ASP A 174 8.82 -0.97 13.71
N LEU A 175 9.67 -1.30 12.73
CA LEU A 175 10.14 -2.69 12.48
C LEU A 175 10.70 -3.40 13.72
N HIS A 176 11.42 -2.68 14.57
CA HIS A 176 11.99 -3.26 15.79
C HIS A 176 10.93 -3.84 16.75
N LYS A 177 9.67 -3.40 16.67
CA LYS A 177 8.58 -3.89 17.51
C LYS A 177 8.17 -5.32 17.16
N LEU A 178 8.58 -5.85 16.00
CA LEU A 178 8.44 -7.28 15.69
C LEU A 178 9.16 -8.17 16.71
N ALA A 179 10.21 -7.65 17.35
CA ALA A 179 11.03 -8.34 18.34
C ALA A 179 10.45 -8.29 19.77
N ASP A 180 9.37 -7.54 20.00
CA ASP A 180 8.77 -7.37 21.31
C ASP A 180 8.01 -8.65 21.73
N SER A 181 8.32 -9.20 22.90
CA SER A 181 7.68 -10.43 23.38
C SER A 181 6.17 -10.28 23.61
N ASN A 182 5.68 -9.04 23.79
CA ASN A 182 4.26 -8.74 23.94
C ASN A 182 3.55 -8.46 22.60
N TYR A 183 4.18 -8.76 21.46
CA TYR A 183 3.61 -8.60 20.11
C TYR A 183 2.21 -9.23 19.98
N GLY A 184 1.96 -10.39 20.61
CA GLY A 184 0.66 -11.06 20.54
C GLY A 184 -0.51 -10.20 21.06
N ASN A 185 -0.28 -9.40 22.11
CA ASN A 185 -1.29 -8.47 22.65
C ASN A 185 -1.22 -7.08 21.99
N ASN A 186 -0.09 -6.75 21.38
CA ASN A 186 0.17 -5.48 20.71
C ASN A 186 0.38 -5.69 19.21
N HIS A 187 -0.42 -6.56 18.61
CA HIS A 187 -0.28 -6.87 17.18
C HIS A 187 -0.43 -5.58 16.38
N ARG A 188 0.48 -5.37 15.44
CA ARG A 188 0.47 -4.19 14.57
C ARG A 188 0.59 -4.63 13.13
N TYR A 189 0.06 -3.80 12.27
CA TYR A 189 0.21 -3.96 10.84
C TYR A 189 1.53 -3.29 10.39
N TYR A 190 2.15 -3.79 9.33
CA TYR A 190 3.30 -3.20 8.67
C TYR A 190 3.03 -3.01 7.17
N VAL A 191 3.51 -3.90 6.31
CA VAL A 191 3.17 -3.89 4.87
C VAL A 191 1.99 -4.82 4.67
N ASP A 192 0.82 -4.27 4.38
CA ASP A 192 -0.43 -5.04 4.25
C ASP A 192 -1.30 -4.61 3.06
N GLY A 193 -0.93 -3.54 2.35
CA GLY A 193 -1.65 -3.11 1.17
C GLY A 193 -1.58 -4.15 0.05
N SER A 194 -2.72 -4.43 -0.59
CA SER A 194 -2.73 -5.31 -1.77
C SER A 194 -1.95 -4.63 -2.90
N PRO A 195 -0.86 -5.23 -3.42
CA PRO A 195 -0.14 -4.66 -4.55
C PRO A 195 -0.99 -4.71 -5.81
N GLU A 196 -0.90 -3.65 -6.62
CA GLU A 196 -1.48 -3.59 -7.97
C GLU A 196 -0.35 -3.48 -8.99
N SER A 197 -0.54 -4.07 -10.17
CA SER A 197 0.47 -4.02 -11.23
C SER A 197 -0.12 -3.54 -12.56
N GLY A 198 0.71 -2.91 -13.38
CA GLY A 198 0.31 -2.37 -14.66
C GLY A 198 1.48 -2.09 -15.57
N ASP A 199 1.26 -2.23 -16.88
CA ASP A 199 2.24 -1.80 -17.87
C ASP A 199 2.09 -0.30 -18.12
N VAL A 200 3.21 0.41 -18.14
CA VAL A 200 3.29 1.87 -18.29
C VAL A 200 4.40 2.24 -19.28
N TYR A 201 4.31 3.41 -19.90
CA TYR A 201 5.38 3.97 -20.72
C TYR A 201 6.04 5.13 -19.98
N ILE A 202 7.24 4.90 -19.45
CA ILE A 202 8.02 5.83 -18.62
C ILE A 202 9.49 5.81 -19.04
N GLY A 203 10.24 6.90 -18.86
CA GLY A 203 11.65 6.95 -19.25
C GLY A 203 11.92 6.54 -20.71
N GLY A 204 10.97 6.79 -21.62
CA GLY A 204 11.07 6.44 -23.05
C GLY A 204 10.92 4.96 -23.39
N GLN A 205 10.40 4.13 -22.48
CA GLN A 205 10.25 2.69 -22.69
C GLN A 205 9.05 2.10 -21.93
N TRP A 206 8.58 0.95 -22.40
CA TRP A 206 7.55 0.20 -21.70
C TRP A 206 8.14 -0.55 -20.51
N ARG A 207 7.47 -0.41 -19.36
CA ARG A 207 7.79 -1.07 -18.11
C ARG A 207 6.54 -1.75 -17.55
N THR A 208 6.71 -2.76 -16.72
CA THR A 208 5.66 -3.24 -15.82
C THR A 208 6.01 -2.79 -14.41
N ILE A 209 5.13 -1.99 -13.81
CA ILE A 209 5.32 -1.50 -12.44
C ILE A 209 4.37 -2.20 -11.49
N LEU A 210 4.76 -2.22 -10.21
CA LEU A 210 3.95 -2.65 -9.09
C LEU A 210 3.86 -1.50 -8.09
N VAL A 211 2.65 -1.21 -7.60
CA VAL A 211 2.41 -0.20 -6.57
C VAL A 211 1.75 -0.87 -5.38
N GLY A 212 2.32 -0.69 -4.19
CA GLY A 212 1.79 -1.22 -2.94
C GLY A 212 1.52 -0.12 -1.93
N GLY A 213 0.55 -0.35 -1.04
CA GLY A 213 0.28 0.47 0.14
C GLY A 213 0.65 -0.26 1.43
N LEU A 214 0.36 0.36 2.56
CA LEU A 214 0.68 -0.15 3.90
C LEU A 214 -0.59 -0.44 4.73
N ASN A 215 -1.79 -0.13 4.22
CA ASN A 215 -3.05 -0.16 4.98
C ASN A 215 -2.87 0.51 6.36
N LYS A 216 -3.03 -0.26 7.44
CA LYS A 216 -2.92 0.21 8.82
C LYS A 216 -1.48 0.34 9.31
N GLY A 217 -0.51 -0.27 8.63
CA GLY A 217 0.86 -0.29 9.10
C GLY A 217 1.65 0.97 8.80
N GLY A 218 1.14 1.84 7.93
CA GLY A 218 1.75 3.13 7.70
C GLY A 218 0.98 4.01 6.74
N ARG A 219 1.49 5.24 6.60
CA ARG A 219 0.92 6.27 5.74
C ARG A 219 1.80 6.48 4.52
N GLY A 220 1.80 5.48 3.64
CA GLY A 220 2.67 5.48 2.47
C GLY A 220 2.26 4.50 1.38
N TYR A 221 2.71 4.81 0.17
CA TYR A 221 2.73 3.93 -0.99
C TYR A 221 4.16 3.83 -1.52
N TYR A 222 4.48 2.73 -2.18
CA TYR A 222 5.75 2.53 -2.87
C TYR A 222 5.51 1.97 -4.26
N ALA A 223 6.41 2.26 -5.20
CA ALA A 223 6.36 1.74 -6.56
C ALA A 223 7.70 1.13 -6.98
N LEU A 224 7.60 -0.04 -7.61
CA LEU A 224 8.72 -0.81 -8.11
C LEU A 224 8.55 -1.06 -9.62
N ASP A 225 9.64 -0.99 -10.38
CA ASP A 225 9.70 -1.57 -11.73
C ASP A 225 10.01 -3.05 -11.60
N ILE A 226 9.07 -3.88 -12.02
CA ILE A 226 9.14 -5.35 -12.00
C ILE A 226 9.15 -5.92 -13.42
N THR A 227 9.58 -5.13 -14.40
CA THR A 227 9.72 -5.59 -15.80
C THR A 227 10.61 -6.81 -15.86
N GLU A 228 11.74 -6.77 -15.15
CA GLU A 228 12.66 -7.90 -14.95
C GLU A 228 12.37 -8.56 -13.59
N PRO A 229 11.70 -9.73 -13.54
CA PRO A 229 11.12 -10.25 -12.31
C PRO A 229 12.11 -10.59 -11.19
N THR A 230 13.37 -10.86 -11.53
CA THR A 230 14.44 -11.20 -10.58
C THR A 230 15.34 -10.02 -10.25
N ASN A 231 15.09 -8.85 -10.84
CA ASN A 231 15.97 -7.69 -10.77
C ASN A 231 15.15 -6.37 -10.67
N PRO A 232 14.30 -6.21 -9.65
CA PRO A 232 13.36 -5.08 -9.57
C PRO A 232 14.07 -3.75 -9.34
N LEU A 233 13.57 -2.65 -9.89
CA LEU A 233 14.08 -1.31 -9.55
C LEU A 233 13.09 -0.60 -8.63
N VAL A 234 13.60 0.27 -7.76
CA VAL A 234 12.77 1.19 -7.00
C VAL A 234 12.50 2.41 -7.87
N LEU A 235 11.23 2.78 -8.00
CA LEU A 235 10.84 4.01 -8.70
C LEU A 235 10.70 5.16 -7.70
N TRP A 236 9.86 4.96 -6.69
CA TRP A 236 9.59 5.99 -5.69
C TRP A 236 8.88 5.42 -4.46
N GLU A 237 8.96 6.19 -3.38
CA GLU A 237 8.10 6.06 -2.21
C GLU A 237 7.40 7.39 -1.98
N PHE A 238 6.10 7.33 -1.70
CA PHE A 238 5.25 8.46 -1.38
C PHE A 238 4.64 8.27 -0.01
N CYS A 239 5.06 9.06 0.99
CA CYS A 239 4.54 8.92 2.35
C CYS A 239 4.20 10.25 3.04
N SER A 240 3.66 10.18 4.25
CA SER A 240 3.28 11.38 5.00
C SER A 240 4.45 12.11 5.66
N ASP A 241 5.65 11.53 5.66
CA ASP A 241 6.82 12.01 6.37
C ASP A 241 8.01 12.19 5.42
N ALA A 242 8.42 13.45 5.23
CA ALA A 242 9.54 13.81 4.37
C ALA A 242 10.90 13.35 4.92
N ALA A 243 10.98 12.93 6.19
CA ALA A 243 12.18 12.31 6.74
C ALA A 243 12.32 10.83 6.31
N LEU A 244 11.22 10.20 5.87
CA LEU A 244 11.19 8.79 5.47
C LEU A 244 11.14 8.62 3.95
N CYS A 245 10.52 9.54 3.20
CA CYS A 245 10.36 9.41 1.75
C CYS A 245 10.80 10.67 1.00
N SER A 246 11.37 10.47 -0.20
CA SER A 246 11.78 11.56 -1.09
C SER A 246 10.59 12.35 -1.66
N VAL A 247 9.44 11.70 -1.82
CA VAL A 247 8.17 12.36 -2.11
C VAL A 247 7.28 12.22 -0.88
N ALA A 248 6.82 13.35 -0.35
CA ALA A 248 5.95 13.33 0.82
C ALA A 248 4.84 14.38 0.76
N ASP A 249 3.70 14.03 1.34
CA ASP A 249 2.57 14.95 1.53
C ASP A 249 1.89 14.65 2.88
N SER A 250 1.79 15.68 3.73
CA SER A 250 1.24 15.57 5.09
C SER A 250 -0.23 15.12 5.12
N ASP A 251 -0.98 15.31 4.03
CA ASP A 251 -2.38 14.91 3.90
C ASP A 251 -2.57 13.44 3.48
N LEU A 252 -1.48 12.68 3.29
CA LEU A 252 -1.59 11.24 3.08
C LEU A 252 -1.80 10.52 4.41
N GLY A 253 -2.90 9.81 4.59
CA GLY A 253 -3.29 9.00 5.74
C GLY A 253 -2.91 7.52 5.60
N TYR A 254 -3.55 6.66 6.40
CA TYR A 254 -3.42 5.21 6.30
C TYR A 254 -3.93 4.73 4.94
N THR A 255 -3.07 4.02 4.22
CA THR A 255 -3.22 3.75 2.78
C THR A 255 -4.03 2.50 2.49
N PHE A 256 -5.24 2.43 3.08
CA PHE A 256 -6.23 1.40 2.75
C PHE A 256 -6.79 1.56 1.33
N GLY A 257 -6.55 2.69 0.67
CA GLY A 257 -6.95 2.92 -0.72
C GLY A 257 -6.22 1.99 -1.68
N ASN A 258 -6.91 1.54 -2.72
CA ASN A 258 -6.25 0.84 -3.83
C ASN A 258 -5.59 1.87 -4.76
N PRO A 259 -4.32 1.67 -5.17
CA PRO A 259 -3.73 2.47 -6.24
C PRO A 259 -4.38 2.11 -7.58
N ILE A 260 -4.41 3.08 -8.51
CA ILE A 260 -4.86 2.86 -9.89
C ILE A 260 -3.75 3.32 -10.82
N ILE A 261 -3.23 2.41 -11.65
CA ILE A 261 -2.25 2.71 -12.70
C ILE A 261 -3.00 2.99 -13.99
N THR A 262 -2.86 4.20 -14.54
CA THR A 262 -3.64 4.69 -15.71
C THR A 262 -2.87 5.77 -16.46
N LYS A 263 -3.36 6.16 -17.63
CA LYS A 263 -3.01 7.43 -18.28
C LYS A 263 -3.97 8.53 -17.86
N ARG A 264 -3.48 9.77 -17.78
CA ARG A 264 -4.34 10.95 -17.59
C ARG A 264 -4.73 11.56 -18.95
N PRO A 265 -5.97 12.06 -19.12
CA PRO A 265 -6.46 12.58 -20.40
C PRO A 265 -5.74 13.83 -20.91
N SER A 266 -5.19 14.65 -20.02
CA SER A 266 -4.65 15.98 -20.39
C SER A 266 -3.43 15.93 -21.31
N ASP A 267 -2.61 14.88 -21.20
CA ASP A 267 -1.36 14.73 -21.96
C ASP A 267 -0.99 13.27 -22.28
N GLY A 268 -1.84 12.30 -21.92
CA GLY A 268 -1.58 10.87 -22.12
C GLY A 268 -0.50 10.30 -21.20
N LYS A 269 -0.01 11.07 -20.22
CA LYS A 269 1.05 10.63 -19.30
C LYS A 269 0.56 9.52 -18.38
N TRP A 270 1.41 8.51 -18.17
CA TRP A 270 1.17 7.46 -17.19
C TRP A 270 1.29 8.00 -15.76
N VAL A 271 0.29 7.70 -14.95
CA VAL A 271 0.12 8.17 -13.59
C VAL A 271 -0.36 7.06 -12.67
N VAL A 272 -0.13 7.25 -11.38
CA VAL A 272 -0.69 6.44 -10.31
C VAL A 272 -1.64 7.30 -9.51
N LEU A 273 -2.90 6.89 -9.45
CA LEU A 273 -3.93 7.57 -8.67
C LEU A 273 -4.04 6.89 -7.31
N VAL A 274 -3.97 7.69 -6.24
CA VAL A 274 -4.19 7.23 -4.86
C VAL A 274 -5.04 8.23 -4.11
N ALA A 275 -5.86 7.75 -3.18
CA ALA A 275 -6.62 8.61 -2.29
C ALA A 275 -5.84 8.95 -1.01
N SER A 276 -6.28 10.00 -0.32
CA SER A 276 -5.72 10.43 0.96
C SER A 276 -5.80 9.39 2.08
N GLY A 277 -6.67 8.39 1.99
CA GLY A 277 -6.81 7.37 3.01
C GLY A 277 -7.41 7.90 4.32
N TYR A 278 -7.21 7.14 5.40
CA TYR A 278 -7.85 7.40 6.71
C TYR A 278 -6.90 8.10 7.70
N ASN A 279 -7.46 8.84 8.66
CA ASN A 279 -6.72 9.51 9.74
C ASN A 279 -5.54 10.38 9.28
N ASN A 280 -5.70 11.11 8.19
CA ASN A 280 -4.73 12.08 7.67
C ASN A 280 -4.77 13.43 8.43
N VAL A 281 -4.74 13.41 9.76
CA VAL A 281 -5.05 14.56 10.63
C VAL A 281 -3.85 15.18 11.36
N SER A 282 -2.70 14.52 11.34
CA SER A 282 -1.46 15.05 11.93
C SER A 282 -0.26 14.43 11.23
N PRO A 283 0.52 15.17 10.42
CA PRO A 283 0.46 16.61 10.19
C PRO A 283 -0.60 17.11 9.17
N GLY A 284 -1.48 16.24 8.66
CA GLY A 284 -2.46 16.58 7.62
C GLY A 284 -3.70 17.34 8.11
N THR A 285 -4.57 17.71 7.17
CA THR A 285 -5.78 18.53 7.37
C THR A 285 -7.03 17.72 7.70
N GLY A 286 -7.01 16.40 7.50
CA GLY A 286 -8.18 15.53 7.59
C GLY A 286 -9.13 15.59 6.39
N ARG A 287 -8.80 16.37 5.35
CA ARG A 287 -9.62 16.49 4.13
C ARG A 287 -9.44 15.31 3.20
N GLY A 288 -10.43 15.06 2.34
CA GLY A 288 -10.36 14.05 1.29
C GLY A 288 -9.60 14.55 0.07
N PHE A 289 -8.61 13.79 -0.40
CA PHE A 289 -7.86 14.13 -1.61
C PHE A 289 -7.74 12.95 -2.57
N LEU A 290 -7.78 13.25 -3.87
CA LEU A 290 -7.25 12.38 -4.91
C LEU A 290 -5.88 12.92 -5.35
N PHE A 291 -4.85 12.11 -5.16
CA PHE A 291 -3.49 12.39 -5.63
C PHE A 291 -3.29 11.77 -7.01
N VAL A 292 -2.77 12.57 -7.93
CA VAL A 292 -2.32 12.15 -9.26
C VAL A 292 -0.80 12.16 -9.25
N LEU A 293 -0.20 10.99 -9.06
CA LEU A 293 1.24 10.83 -8.98
C LEU A 293 1.80 10.50 -10.36
N ASP A 294 2.96 11.07 -10.67
CA ASP A 294 3.77 10.64 -11.81
C ASP A 294 4.17 9.17 -11.66
N ALA A 295 3.90 8.32 -12.66
CA ALA A 295 4.19 6.89 -12.53
C ALA A 295 5.71 6.58 -12.44
N GLU A 296 6.57 7.43 -13.01
CA GLU A 296 8.02 7.24 -13.03
C GLU A 296 8.67 7.74 -11.74
N THR A 297 8.23 8.90 -11.24
CA THR A 297 8.94 9.64 -10.17
C THR A 297 8.16 9.74 -8.87
N GLY A 298 6.87 9.43 -8.88
CA GLY A 298 5.98 9.59 -7.72
C GLY A 298 5.60 11.04 -7.44
N ALA A 299 6.15 12.01 -8.18
CA ALA A 299 5.87 13.43 -7.99
C ALA A 299 4.37 13.71 -8.06
N VAL A 300 3.86 14.54 -7.14
CA VAL A 300 2.45 14.93 -7.12
C VAL A 300 2.19 15.91 -8.27
N LEU A 301 1.59 15.41 -9.35
CA LEU A 301 1.23 16.21 -10.52
C LEU A 301 -0.06 16.99 -10.29
N SER A 302 -0.98 16.45 -9.49
CA SER A 302 -2.20 17.13 -9.06
C SER A 302 -2.65 16.56 -7.72
N LYS A 303 -3.18 17.43 -6.87
CA LYS A 303 -3.82 17.09 -5.59
C LYS A 303 -5.21 17.69 -5.60
N ILE A 304 -6.21 16.86 -5.86
CA ILE A 304 -7.60 17.32 -6.03
C ILE A 304 -8.30 17.19 -4.69
N ASP A 305 -8.68 18.33 -4.12
CA ASP A 305 -9.28 18.47 -2.80
C ASP A 305 -10.81 18.42 -2.88
N THR A 306 -11.45 17.53 -2.12
CA THR A 306 -12.92 17.41 -2.10
C THR A 306 -13.62 18.57 -1.41
N GLY A 307 -12.91 19.41 -0.67
CA GLY A 307 -13.52 20.46 0.14
C GLY A 307 -13.93 19.99 1.54
N VAL A 308 -13.89 18.68 1.81
CA VAL A 308 -14.59 18.07 2.94
C VAL A 308 -13.63 17.30 3.85
N GLY A 309 -13.86 17.43 5.15
CA GLY A 309 -13.08 16.81 6.22
C GLY A 309 -12.31 17.84 7.05
N SER A 310 -11.96 17.46 8.28
CA SER A 310 -11.15 18.26 9.21
C SER A 310 -10.32 17.35 10.10
N THR A 311 -9.42 17.94 10.89
CA THR A 311 -8.62 17.19 11.87
C THR A 311 -9.46 16.53 12.97
N THR A 312 -10.67 17.02 13.23
CA THR A 312 -11.62 16.46 14.21
C THR A 312 -12.63 15.50 13.59
N THR A 313 -12.98 15.70 12.32
CA THR A 313 -13.94 14.87 11.58
C THR A 313 -13.35 14.60 10.19
N PRO A 314 -12.36 13.71 10.09
CA PRO A 314 -11.68 13.46 8.82
C PRO A 314 -12.62 12.83 7.81
N SER A 315 -12.49 13.21 6.54
CA SER A 315 -13.30 12.67 5.44
C SER A 315 -13.03 11.19 5.24
N GLY A 316 -11.76 10.78 5.18
CA GLY A 316 -11.40 9.38 5.00
C GLY A 316 -11.71 8.83 3.60
N LEU A 317 -11.41 9.60 2.54
CA LEU A 317 -11.50 9.11 1.16
C LEU A 317 -10.41 8.05 0.92
N ALA A 318 -10.79 6.79 0.63
CA ALA A 318 -9.82 5.70 0.53
C ALA A 318 -9.93 4.88 -0.75
N ARG A 319 -11.00 4.09 -0.91
CA ARG A 319 -11.15 3.20 -2.07
C ARG A 319 -11.69 3.97 -3.27
N ILE A 320 -11.02 3.83 -4.41
CA ILE A 320 -11.33 4.56 -5.65
C ILE A 320 -11.46 3.61 -6.83
N THR A 321 -12.19 4.05 -7.85
CA THR A 321 -12.29 3.36 -9.13
C THR A 321 -12.12 4.37 -10.26
N GLY A 322 -11.33 4.00 -11.27
CA GLY A 322 -11.02 4.82 -12.42
C GLY A 322 -11.67 4.20 -13.64
N ARG A 323 -12.41 5.00 -14.40
CA ARG A 323 -13.11 4.55 -15.60
C ARG A 323 -12.37 5.00 -16.85
N ALA A 324 -11.84 4.01 -17.57
CA ALA A 324 -11.39 4.17 -18.96
C ALA A 324 -12.43 3.55 -19.90
N GLU A 325 -12.74 4.22 -21.01
CA GLU A 325 -13.73 3.75 -21.99
C GLU A 325 -13.36 2.39 -22.59
N ASN A 326 -12.08 2.16 -22.86
CA ASN A 326 -11.57 0.87 -23.32
C ASN A 326 -10.22 0.54 -22.67
N ALA A 327 -10.24 0.16 -21.39
CA ALA A 327 -9.02 -0.15 -20.63
C ALA A 327 -8.15 -1.29 -21.21
N VAL A 328 -8.64 -2.05 -22.20
CA VAL A 328 -7.87 -3.11 -22.87
C VAL A 328 -6.93 -2.52 -23.93
N THR A 329 -7.36 -1.46 -24.64
CA THR A 329 -6.61 -0.84 -25.74
C THR A 329 -6.15 0.57 -25.46
N ASP A 330 -6.80 1.26 -24.51
CA ASP A 330 -6.46 2.60 -24.07
C ASP A 330 -6.84 2.77 -22.59
N ASN A 331 -5.85 2.65 -21.72
CA ASN A 331 -6.03 2.81 -20.27
C ASN A 331 -6.01 4.28 -19.85
N THR A 332 -6.77 5.13 -20.55
CA THR A 332 -6.94 6.55 -20.20
C THR A 332 -8.19 6.71 -19.35
N ALA A 333 -8.03 6.96 -18.05
CA ALA A 333 -9.15 7.17 -17.15
C ALA A 333 -9.69 8.60 -17.30
N SER A 334 -10.92 8.74 -17.78
CA SER A 334 -11.60 10.05 -17.90
C SER A 334 -12.16 10.53 -16.57
N THR A 335 -12.54 9.60 -15.70
CA THR A 335 -13.31 9.87 -14.49
C THR A 335 -12.90 8.91 -13.40
N VAL A 336 -12.86 9.41 -12.16
CA VAL A 336 -12.60 8.61 -10.96
C VAL A 336 -13.76 8.81 -9.99
N PHE A 337 -14.14 7.74 -9.30
CA PHE A 337 -15.12 7.78 -8.22
C PHE A 337 -14.51 7.27 -6.93
N GLY A 338 -14.96 7.83 -5.80
CA GLY A 338 -14.53 7.41 -4.48
C GLY A 338 -15.54 7.80 -3.42
N GLY A 339 -15.67 6.99 -2.37
CA GLY A 339 -16.52 7.27 -1.22
C GLY A 339 -15.72 7.64 0.02
N ASP A 340 -16.34 8.35 0.95
CA ASP A 340 -15.72 8.75 2.21
C ASP A 340 -16.52 8.34 3.46
N LEU A 341 -15.91 8.47 4.64
CA LEU A 341 -16.51 8.11 5.93
C LEU A 341 -17.67 9.04 6.34
N LEU A 342 -17.86 10.14 5.63
CA LEU A 342 -18.96 11.09 5.83
C LEU A 342 -20.10 10.83 4.85
N GLY A 343 -20.12 9.66 4.21
CA GLY A 343 -21.17 9.19 3.32
C GLY A 343 -21.23 9.94 1.99
N ASN A 344 -20.19 10.69 1.63
CA ASN A 344 -20.16 11.39 0.35
C ASN A 344 -19.59 10.47 -0.74
N LEU A 345 -20.29 10.39 -1.86
CA LEU A 345 -19.79 9.80 -3.09
C LEU A 345 -19.25 10.92 -3.99
N TRP A 346 -17.99 10.83 -4.35
CA TRP A 346 -17.25 11.81 -5.12
C TRP A 346 -17.04 11.35 -6.56
N ARG A 347 -17.09 12.30 -7.49
CA ARG A 347 -16.72 12.15 -8.90
C ARG A 347 -15.62 13.15 -9.21
N PHE A 348 -14.49 12.67 -9.72
CA PHE A 348 -13.37 13.48 -10.17
C PHE A 348 -13.26 13.42 -11.69
N ASP A 349 -13.18 14.58 -12.33
CA ASP A 349 -12.95 14.71 -13.75
C ASP A 349 -11.44 14.82 -14.01
N MET A 350 -10.86 13.84 -14.70
CA MET A 350 -9.41 13.76 -14.87
C MET A 350 -8.87 14.65 -15.98
N ALA A 351 -9.74 15.24 -16.81
CA ALA A 351 -9.32 16.19 -17.85
C ALA A 351 -9.21 17.61 -17.28
N THR A 352 -10.11 17.97 -16.36
CA THR A 352 -10.20 19.32 -15.79
C THR A 352 -9.73 19.42 -14.34
N ASN A 353 -9.48 18.28 -13.68
CA ASN A 353 -9.27 18.16 -12.24
C ASN A 353 -10.45 18.69 -11.39
N ALA A 354 -11.64 18.83 -11.98
CA ALA A 354 -12.82 19.21 -11.24
C ALA A 354 -13.32 18.06 -10.34
N VAL A 355 -13.86 18.41 -9.18
CA VAL A 355 -14.48 17.45 -8.25
C VAL A 355 -15.94 17.82 -8.00
N ILE A 356 -16.80 16.80 -8.01
CA ILE A 356 -18.22 16.92 -7.72
C ILE A 356 -18.56 15.96 -6.60
N LYS A 357 -19.25 16.47 -5.57
CA LYS A 357 -20.00 15.61 -4.65
C LYS A 357 -21.24 15.10 -5.37
N LEU A 358 -21.17 13.87 -5.87
CA LEU A 358 -22.26 13.26 -6.64
C LEU A 358 -23.49 13.05 -5.75
N ALA A 359 -23.30 12.53 -4.54
CA ALA A 359 -24.36 12.36 -3.56
C ALA A 359 -23.83 12.33 -2.12
N SER A 360 -24.70 12.63 -1.16
CA SER A 360 -24.53 12.27 0.25
C SER A 360 -25.52 11.14 0.58
N LEU A 361 -25.03 9.99 1.03
CA LEU A 361 -25.81 8.77 1.27
C LEU A 361 -26.22 8.68 2.73
N THR A 362 -27.51 8.52 2.99
CA THR A 362 -28.07 8.39 4.34
C THR A 362 -29.04 7.23 4.45
N ASP A 363 -29.28 6.81 5.69
CA ASP A 363 -30.44 5.98 6.02
C ASP A 363 -31.76 6.75 5.82
N ASP A 364 -32.87 6.10 6.19
CA ASP A 364 -34.24 6.60 6.04
C ASP A 364 -34.58 7.75 6.99
N ILE A 365 -33.79 7.96 8.05
CA ILE A 365 -33.93 9.03 9.05
C ILE A 365 -32.87 10.13 8.93
N ASN A 366 -32.06 10.14 7.87
CA ASN A 366 -30.95 11.07 7.59
C ASN A 366 -29.66 10.83 8.41
N GLY A 367 -29.48 9.65 8.99
CA GLY A 367 -28.18 9.23 9.50
C GLY A 367 -27.21 8.99 8.35
N THR A 368 -26.07 9.68 8.36
CA THR A 368 -25.00 9.47 7.38
C THR A 368 -24.56 8.01 7.35
N GLN A 369 -24.39 7.46 6.15
CA GLN A 369 -23.90 6.09 5.97
C GLN A 369 -22.47 6.14 5.39
N PRO A 370 -21.42 5.76 6.16
CA PRO A 370 -20.03 5.84 5.69
C PRO A 370 -19.78 4.93 4.49
N ILE A 371 -18.83 5.29 3.62
CA ILE A 371 -18.47 4.47 2.46
C ILE A 371 -17.01 4.01 2.60
N THR A 372 -16.82 2.72 2.85
CA THR A 372 -15.49 2.09 2.88
C THR A 372 -15.26 1.11 1.72
N THR A 373 -16.33 0.76 0.99
CA THR A 373 -16.24 -0.11 -0.19
C THR A 373 -15.68 0.64 -1.39
N ARG A 374 -15.02 -0.08 -2.30
CA ARG A 374 -14.63 0.48 -3.60
C ARG A 374 -15.88 0.64 -4.46
N PRO A 375 -16.18 1.84 -5.00
CA PRO A 375 -17.25 1.96 -5.98
C PRO A 375 -16.95 1.08 -7.20
N ASP A 376 -18.00 0.55 -7.82
CA ASP A 376 -17.91 -0.12 -9.11
C ASP A 376 -18.66 0.68 -10.17
N VAL A 377 -18.21 0.62 -11.43
CA VAL A 377 -18.78 1.45 -12.49
C VAL A 377 -19.10 0.61 -13.71
N GLY A 378 -20.35 0.69 -14.13
CA GLY A 378 -20.84 0.02 -15.33
C GLY A 378 -21.49 1.00 -16.30
N LYS A 379 -21.92 0.48 -17.45
CA LYS A 379 -22.80 1.17 -18.38
C LYS A 379 -24.16 0.47 -18.42
N CYS A 380 -25.22 1.24 -18.34
CA CYS A 380 -26.55 0.82 -18.75
C CYS A 380 -26.93 1.65 -19.99
N HIS A 381 -26.91 1.02 -21.17
CA HIS A 381 -26.93 1.72 -22.46
C HIS A 381 -25.82 2.79 -22.50
N ASP A 382 -26.16 4.05 -22.80
CA ASP A 382 -25.20 5.16 -22.85
C ASP A 382 -25.00 5.86 -21.49
N THR A 383 -25.64 5.36 -20.44
CA THR A 383 -25.56 5.95 -19.09
C THR A 383 -24.52 5.23 -18.23
N SER A 384 -23.58 5.98 -17.66
CA SER A 384 -22.69 5.46 -16.62
C SER A 384 -23.44 5.28 -15.30
N MET A 385 -23.29 4.11 -14.69
CA MET A 385 -23.89 3.74 -13.40
C MET A 385 -22.78 3.50 -12.39
N VAL A 386 -22.88 4.10 -11.22
CA VAL A 386 -21.95 3.95 -10.10
C VAL A 386 -22.64 3.13 -9.02
N PHE A 387 -22.06 1.99 -8.69
CA PHE A 387 -22.56 1.09 -7.64
C PHE A 387 -21.67 1.19 -6.40
N VAL A 388 -22.27 1.32 -5.23
CA VAL A 388 -21.51 1.45 -3.98
C VAL A 388 -22.27 0.88 -2.79
N GLY A 389 -21.57 0.18 -1.90
CA GLY A 389 -22.10 -0.27 -0.61
C GLY A 389 -21.65 0.65 0.52
N THR A 390 -22.55 1.00 1.43
CA THR A 390 -22.21 1.73 2.65
C THR A 390 -21.84 0.78 3.79
N GLY A 391 -21.15 1.31 4.80
CA GLY A 391 -20.67 0.58 5.96
C GLY A 391 -19.23 0.92 6.29
N ARG A 392 -18.86 0.68 7.55
CA ARG A 392 -17.53 0.89 8.11
C ARG A 392 -17.21 -0.24 9.08
N TYR A 393 -15.99 -0.77 9.01
CA TYR A 393 -15.46 -1.73 9.97
C TYR A 393 -13.95 -1.50 10.15
N LEU A 394 -13.61 -0.40 10.83
CA LEU A 394 -12.25 0.14 10.95
C LEU A 394 -11.77 0.28 12.41
N GLY A 395 -12.69 0.33 13.39
CA GLY A 395 -12.37 0.49 14.80
C GLY A 395 -13.36 -0.17 15.74
N LEU A 396 -13.04 -0.19 17.03
CA LEU A 396 -13.82 -0.90 18.05
C LEU A 396 -15.27 -0.41 18.18
N SER A 397 -15.52 0.88 17.93
CA SER A 397 -16.88 1.44 17.94
C SER A 397 -17.80 0.82 16.88
N ASP A 398 -17.22 0.30 15.79
CA ASP A 398 -17.99 -0.30 14.69
C ASP A 398 -18.53 -1.68 15.07
N LEU A 399 -17.99 -2.34 16.10
CA LEU A 399 -18.45 -3.64 16.59
C LEU A 399 -19.86 -3.61 17.19
N THR A 400 -20.29 -2.43 17.63
CA THR A 400 -21.59 -2.21 18.31
C THR A 400 -22.52 -1.31 17.51
N ASP A 401 -22.10 -0.83 16.33
CA ASP A 401 -22.92 -0.01 15.45
C ASP A 401 -23.95 -0.89 14.74
N ASN A 402 -25.23 -0.63 15.00
CA ASN A 402 -26.36 -1.37 14.45
C ASN A 402 -27.11 -0.59 13.35
N GLN A 403 -26.54 0.51 12.84
CA GLN A 403 -27.16 1.26 11.75
C GLN A 403 -27.29 0.36 10.51
N LEU A 404 -28.52 0.22 10.00
CA LEU A 404 -28.77 -0.48 8.74
C LEU A 404 -28.03 0.22 7.60
N GLN A 405 -27.23 -0.54 6.84
CA GLN A 405 -26.47 -0.05 5.69
C GLN A 405 -27.17 -0.38 4.37
N SER A 406 -26.73 0.26 3.29
CA SER A 406 -27.40 0.24 1.99
C SER A 406 -26.44 -0.11 0.84
N ILE A 407 -26.99 -0.65 -0.25
CA ILE A 407 -26.30 -0.73 -1.55
C ILE A 407 -27.02 0.20 -2.51
N TRP A 408 -26.25 1.00 -3.24
CA TRP A 408 -26.74 2.03 -4.14
C TRP A 408 -26.33 1.76 -5.58
N GLY A 409 -27.23 2.04 -6.52
CA GLY A 409 -26.93 2.16 -7.95
C GLY A 409 -27.31 3.57 -8.41
N ILE A 410 -26.32 4.38 -8.77
CA ILE A 410 -26.49 5.82 -8.99
C ILE A 410 -26.14 6.13 -10.44
N LYS A 411 -27.06 6.79 -11.14
CA LYS A 411 -26.82 7.32 -12.48
C LYS A 411 -25.86 8.51 -12.42
N ASP A 412 -24.69 8.40 -13.04
CA ASP A 412 -23.80 9.55 -13.25
C ASP A 412 -24.32 10.38 -14.43
N ASN A 413 -24.96 11.51 -14.11
CA ASN A 413 -25.39 12.52 -15.06
C ASN A 413 -24.52 13.78 -15.02
N THR A 414 -23.33 13.71 -14.42
CA THR A 414 -22.39 14.83 -14.23
C THR A 414 -22.89 15.99 -13.38
N ALA A 415 -24.01 15.83 -12.66
CA ALA A 415 -24.57 16.82 -11.74
C ALA A 415 -24.60 16.29 -10.30
N THR A 416 -24.68 17.19 -9.32
CA THR A 416 -24.94 16.78 -7.93
C THR A 416 -26.38 16.30 -7.77
N LEU A 417 -26.57 15.20 -7.06
CA LEU A 417 -27.89 14.62 -6.75
C LEU A 417 -28.39 14.99 -5.35
N GLY A 418 -27.60 15.76 -4.59
CA GLY A 418 -27.93 16.13 -3.22
C GLY A 418 -27.85 14.94 -2.26
N THR A 419 -28.76 14.94 -1.27
CA THR A 419 -28.86 13.86 -0.28
C THR A 419 -29.80 12.77 -0.79
N LEU A 420 -29.32 11.52 -0.83
CA LEU A 420 -30.09 10.34 -1.20
C LEU A 420 -30.39 9.53 0.07
N ARG A 421 -31.68 9.23 0.30
CA ARG A 421 -32.15 8.42 1.44
C ARG A 421 -32.50 7.01 1.01
N SER A 422 -32.16 6.02 1.83
CA SER A 422 -32.32 4.60 1.49
C SER A 422 -33.77 4.17 1.22
N ASN A 423 -34.78 4.94 1.66
CA ASN A 423 -36.20 4.69 1.42
C ASN A 423 -36.79 5.40 0.18
N ASN A 424 -36.02 6.28 -0.47
CA ASN A 424 -36.46 7.07 -1.63
C ASN A 424 -35.85 6.54 -2.94
N ILE A 425 -35.89 5.23 -3.16
CA ILE A 425 -35.33 4.60 -4.36
C ILE A 425 -36.50 4.23 -5.29
N VAL A 426 -36.52 4.82 -6.49
CA VAL A 426 -37.34 4.38 -7.64
C VAL A 426 -36.43 3.68 -8.64
#